data_AF-A0A1B2F245-F1
#
_entry.id   AF-A0A1B2F245-F1
#
_cell.length_a   1.000
_cell.length_b   1.000
_cell.length_c   1.000
_cell.angle_alpha   90.00
_cell.angle_beta   90.00
_cell.angle_gamma   90.00
#
_symmetry.space_group_name_H-M   'P 1'
#
loop_
_entity.id
_entity.type
_entity.pdbx_description
1 polymer ?
#
loop_
_entity_poly.entity_id
_entity_poly.type
_entity_poly.pdbx_seq_one_letter_code
_entity_poly.pdbx_strand_id
1 'polypeptide(L)' 'MDANGLDYVGGDDFGLVCLAKRGSVSEEQRAIVEAWLKGRSELTNIELSPLLDAWYPDKPINTQAS' A
#
# COMPACT_ATOMS: atom_id res chain seq x y z
N MET A 1 6.68 -5.49 -16.44
CA MET A 1 5.28 -5.43 -15.98
C MET A 1 5.18 -4.15 -15.15
N ASP A 2 4.36 -3.19 -15.56
CA ASP A 2 4.18 -1.96 -14.77
C ASP A 2 3.53 -2.35 -13.43
N ALA A 3 4.27 -2.20 -12.33
CA ALA A 3 3.79 -2.49 -10.97
C ALA A 3 2.81 -1.41 -10.47
N ASN A 4 1.98 -0.83 -11.35
CA ASN A 4 1.08 0.29 -11.08
C ASN A 4 1.77 1.52 -10.45
N GLY A 5 3.06 1.71 -10.74
CA GLY A 5 3.89 2.76 -10.13
C GLY A 5 4.15 2.57 -8.64
N LEU A 6 3.91 1.36 -8.11
CA LEU A 6 4.14 0.99 -6.73
C LEU A 6 5.46 0.22 -6.57
N ASP A 7 6.01 0.29 -5.37
CA ASP A 7 7.16 -0.48 -4.93
C ASP A 7 6.86 -1.11 -3.56
N TYR A 8 7.58 -2.17 -3.22
CA TYR A 8 7.50 -2.82 -1.93
C TYR A 8 8.82 -2.62 -1.18
N VAL A 9 8.73 -2.06 0.02
CA VAL A 9 9.88 -1.86 0.90
C VAL A 9 9.61 -2.60 2.20
N GLY A 10 10.38 -3.64 2.47
CA GLY A 10 10.18 -4.50 3.63
C GLY A 10 11.20 -5.63 3.71
N GLY A 11 11.10 -6.39 4.79
CA GLY A 11 11.84 -7.63 5.00
C GLY A 11 10.90 -8.78 5.32
N ASP A 12 11.45 -9.86 5.85
CA ASP A 12 10.71 -11.11 6.07
C ASP A 12 9.54 -10.96 7.07
N ASP A 13 9.63 -10.03 8.02
CA ASP A 13 8.62 -9.83 9.06
C ASP A 13 7.56 -8.78 8.69
N PHE A 14 7.95 -7.67 8.06
CA PHE A 14 7.07 -6.55 7.75
C PHE A 14 7.52 -5.79 6.50
N GLY A 15 6.55 -5.23 5.78
CA GLY A 15 6.83 -4.31 4.67
C GLY A 15 5.67 -3.40 4.34
N LEU A 16 5.96 -2.41 3.52
CA LEU A 16 5.03 -1.40 3.04
C LEU A 16 4.98 -1.43 1.52
N VAL A 17 3.78 -1.23 0.97
CA VAL A 17 3.60 -0.92 -0.44
C VAL A 17 3.46 0.59 -0.57
N CYS A 18 4.37 1.23 -1.30
CA CYS A 18 4.43 2.68 -1.48
C CYS A 18 4.56 3.05 -2.96
N LEU A 19 4.49 4.35 -3.29
CA LEU A 19 4.86 4.80 -4.63
C LEU A 19 6.35 4.56 -4.89
N ALA A 20 6.70 4.17 -6.11
CA ALA A 20 8.09 4.04 -6.55
C ALA A 20 8.83 5.39 -6.65
N LYS A 21 8.10 6.50 -6.55
CA LYS A 21 8.61 7.88 -6.55
C LYS A 21 8.08 8.63 -5.33
N ARG A 22 8.69 9.77 -5.01
CA ARG A 22 8.21 10.66 -3.95
C ARG A 22 6.73 11.04 -4.20
N GLY A 23 5.89 10.81 -3.21
CA GLY A 23 4.46 11.13 -3.25
C GLY A 23 3.65 10.21 -2.35
N SER A 24 2.33 10.32 -2.44
CA SER A 24 1.37 9.48 -1.73
C SER A 24 0.68 8.49 -2.65
N VAL A 25 0.43 7.27 -2.17
CA VAL A 25 -0.41 6.30 -2.89
C VAL A 25 -1.88 6.76 -2.90
N SER A 26 -2.64 6.36 -3.92
CA SER A 26 -4.08 6.61 -4.01
C SER A 26 -4.93 5.44 -3.49
N GLU A 27 -6.22 5.69 -3.23
CA GLU A 27 -7.17 4.62 -2.89
C GLU A 27 -7.34 3.62 -4.04
N GLU A 28 -7.21 4.05 -5.29
CA GLU A 28 -7.23 3.17 -6.46
C GLU A 28 -6.05 2.20 -6.45
N GLN A 29 -4.86 2.69 -6.11
CA GLN A 29 -3.67 1.86 -5.96
C GLN A 29 -3.81 0.87 -4.81
N ARG A 30 -4.37 1.30 -3.67
CA ARG A 30 -4.71 0.40 -2.56
C ARG A 30 -5.66 -0.70 -3.00
N ALA A 31 -6.72 -0.37 -3.75
CA ALA A 31 -7.69 -1.35 -4.25
C ALA A 31 -7.05 -2.37 -5.21
N ILE A 32 -6.07 -1.96 -6.02
CA ILE A 32 -5.30 -2.87 -6.88
C ILE A 32 -4.49 -3.86 -6.05
N VAL A 33 -3.81 -3.40 -4.99
CA VAL A 33 -3.06 -4.26 -4.07
C VAL A 33 -4.00 -5.24 -3.35
N GLU A 34 -5.16 -4.77 -2.90
CA GLU A 34 -6.18 -5.61 -2.27
C GLU A 34 -6.65 -6.73 -3.21
N ALA A 35 -7.01 -6.39 -4.44
CA ALA A 35 -7.44 -7.36 -5.44
C ALA A 35 -6.34 -8.37 -5.77
N TRP A 36 -5.08 -7.91 -5.86
CA TRP A 36 -3.92 -8.78 -6.08
C TRP A 36 -3.74 -9.77 -4.92
N LEU A 37 -3.79 -9.32 -3.67
CA LEU A 37 -3.69 -10.19 -2.50
C LEU A 37 -4.84 -11.21 -2.46
N LYS A 38 -6.09 -10.76 -2.64
CA LYS A 38 -7.27 -11.64 -2.63
C LYS A 38 -7.27 -12.69 -3.76
N GLY A 39 -6.53 -12.44 -4.84
CA GLY A 39 -6.34 -13.40 -5.93
C GLY A 39 -5.40 -14.55 -5.62
N ARG A 40 -4.72 -14.54 -4.46
CA ARG A 40 -3.70 -15.54 -4.07
C ARG A 40 -4.30 -16.62 -3.19
N SER A 41 -4.32 -17.86 -3.68
CA SER A 41 -4.90 -19.00 -2.96
C SER A 41 -4.02 -19.50 -1.80
N GLU A 42 -2.76 -19.10 -1.77
CA GLU A 42 -1.80 -19.39 -0.70
C GLU A 42 -1.99 -18.51 0.54
N LEU A 43 -2.69 -17.37 0.44
CA LEU A 43 -2.95 -16.48 1.56
C LEU A 43 -4.20 -16.95 2.31
N THR A 44 -4.03 -17.25 3.60
CA THR A 44 -5.12 -17.77 4.45
C THR A 44 -5.91 -16.66 5.14
N ASN A 45 -5.30 -15.49 5.35
CA ASN A 45 -5.95 -14.29 5.87
C ASN A 45 -5.32 -13.05 5.24
N ILE A 46 -6.14 -12.04 4.97
CA ILE A 46 -5.71 -10.76 4.40
C ILE A 46 -6.48 -9.65 5.12
N GLU A 47 -5.73 -8.77 5.80
CA GLU A 47 -6.26 -7.56 6.43
C GLU A 47 -5.56 -6.35 5.81
N LEU A 48 -6.34 -5.41 5.27
CA LEU A 48 -5.83 -4.15 4.74
C LEU A 48 -6.44 -2.97 5.49
N SER A 49 -5.58 -2.15 6.09
CA SER A 49 -5.99 -0.87 6.66
C SER A 49 -6.39 0.13 5.57
N PRO A 50 -7.10 1.22 5.94
CA PRO A 50 -7.13 2.46 5.15
C PRO A 50 -5.73 2.98 4.81
N LEU A 51 -5.66 3.98 3.93
CA LEU A 51 -4.41 4.72 3.74
C LEU A 51 -3.97 5.38 5.05
N LEU A 52 -2.69 5.25 5.37
CA LEU A 52 -2.06 5.79 6.56
C LEU A 52 -0.86 6.66 6.19
N ASP A 53 -0.58 7.66 7.01
CA ASP A 53 0.65 8.42 6.89
C ASP A 53 1.81 7.59 7.48
N ALA A 54 2.80 7.28 6.65
CA ALA A 54 3.92 6.43 7.04
C ALA A 54 4.80 7.04 8.16
N TRP A 55 4.74 8.36 8.36
CA TRP A 55 5.50 9.08 9.38
C TRP A 55 4.67 9.39 10.62
N TYR A 56 3.36 9.57 10.46
CA TYR A 56 2.43 9.89 11.55
C TYR A 56 1.15 9.04 11.48
N PRO A 57 1.21 7.74 11.82
CA PRO A 57 0.08 6.80 11.65
C PRO A 57 -1.18 7.18 12.43
N ASP A 58 -1.02 7.88 13.55
CA ASP A 58 -2.14 8.32 14.41
C ASP A 58 -2.82 9.61 13.90
N LYS A 59 -2.30 10.21 12.83
CA LYS A 59 -2.85 11.43 12.25
C LYS A 59 -3.61 11.12 10.96
N PRO A 60 -4.66 11.91 10.63
CA PRO A 60 -5.29 11.83 9.32
C PRO A 60 -4.26 12.04 8.21
N ILE A 61 -4.40 11.28 7.11
CA ILE A 61 -3.55 11.45 5.92
C ILE A 61 -3.68 12.86 5.36
N ASN A 62 -2.57 13.43 4.91
CA ASN A 62 -2.61 14.70 4.20
C ASN A 62 -3.15 14.49 2.77
N THR A 63 -4.40 14.90 2.54
CA THR A 63 -5.09 14.78 1.25
C THR A 63 -4.56 15.72 0.16
N GLN A 64 -3.62 16.63 0.50
CA GLN A 64 -2.98 17.56 -0.45
C GLN A 64 -1.59 17.12 -0.91
N ALA A 65 -1.05 16.01 -0.39
CA ALA A 65 0.25 15.52 -0.81
C ALA A 65 0.21 15.07 -2.28
N SER A 66 0.70 15.94 -3.18
CA SER A 66 0.85 15.71 -4.63
C SER A 66 2.29 15.38 -4.98
#